data_AF-A0A4U6MGY4-F1
#
_entry.id   AF-A0A4U6MGY4-F1
#
_cell.length_a   1.000
_cell.length_b   1.000
_cell.length_c   1.000
_cell.angle_alpha   90.00
_cell.angle_beta   90.00
_cell.angle_gamma   90.00
#
_symmetry.space_group_name_H-M   'P 1'
#
loop_
_entity.id
_entity.type
_entity.pdbx_description
1 polymer ?
#
loop_
_entity_poly.entity_id
_entity_poly.type
_entity_poly.pdbx_seq_one_letter_code
_entity_poly.pdbx_strand_id
1 'polypeptide(L)' 'TLGIRMERHCENALKIARFLEGHPSITRVYYPGLASHPQYELGQRQMSLPGGIISFEITGGLEAGRRMINSVE' A
#
# COMPACT_ATOMS: atom_id res chain seq x y z
N THR A 1 -5.72 22.65 -5.25
CA THR A 1 -5.81 21.29 -5.84
C THR A 1 -5.53 20.16 -4.85
N LEU A 2 -5.35 20.42 -3.55
CA LEU A 2 -4.99 19.38 -2.58
C LEU A 2 -6.06 18.27 -2.46
N GLY A 3 -7.34 18.64 -2.31
CA GLY A 3 -8.44 17.67 -2.16
C GLY A 3 -8.49 16.64 -3.29
N ILE A 4 -8.51 17.11 -4.55
CA ILE A 4 -8.52 16.25 -5.74
C ILE A 4 -7.30 15.31 -5.77
N ARG A 5 -6.11 15.81 -5.41
CA ARG A 5 -4.91 14.95 -5.33
C ARG A 5 -5.05 13.90 -4.24
N MET A 6 -5.52 14.25 -3.06
CA MET A 6 -5.67 13.31 -1.95
C MET A 6 -6.69 12.22 -2.24
N GLU A 7 -7.84 12.55 -2.82
CA GLU A 7 -8.83 11.57 -3.28
C GLU A 7 -8.20 10.59 -4.28
N ARG A 8 -7.52 11.12 -5.30
CA ARG A 8 -6.88 10.30 -6.33
C ARG A 8 -5.75 9.44 -5.77
N HIS A 9 -4.95 9.97 -4.84
CA HIS A 9 -3.90 9.22 -4.15
C HIS A 9 -4.47 8.05 -3.35
N CYS A 10 -5.54 8.28 -2.59
CA CYS A 10 -6.17 7.22 -1.79
C CYS A 10 -6.81 6.15 -2.68
N GLU A 11 -7.52 6.56 -3.74
CA GLU A 11 -8.12 5.63 -4.71
C GLU A 11 -7.07 4.75 -5.40
N ASN A 12 -5.99 5.36 -5.88
CA ASN A 12 -4.90 4.65 -6.54
C ASN A 12 -4.15 3.75 -5.56
N ALA A 13 -3.88 4.23 -4.34
CA ALA A 13 -3.15 3.47 -3.34
C ALA A 13 -3.92 2.22 -2.91
N LEU A 14 -5.24 2.31 -2.74
CA LEU A 14 -6.07 1.13 -2.42
C LEU A 14 -6.03 0.08 -3.54
N LYS A 15 -6.06 0.50 -4.81
CA LYS A 15 -5.95 -0.41 -5.96
C LYS A 15 -4.59 -1.12 -5.97
N ILE A 16 -3.51 -0.38 -5.79
CA ILE A 16 -2.14 -0.93 -5.75
C ILE A 16 -1.97 -1.85 -4.54
N ALA A 17 -2.46 -1.47 -3.36
CA ALA A 17 -2.35 -2.26 -2.15
C ALA A 17 -3.05 -3.63 -2.29
N ARG A 18 -4.25 -3.66 -2.88
CA ARG A 18 -4.96 -4.92 -3.17
C ARG A 18 -4.25 -5.78 -4.22
N PHE A 19 -3.68 -5.16 -5.25
CA PHE A 19 -2.87 -5.88 -6.23
C PHE A 19 -1.65 -6.55 -5.58
N LEU A 20 -0.92 -5.80 -4.75
CA LEU A 20 0.24 -6.31 -4.02
C LEU A 20 -0.14 -7.41 -3.02
N GLU A 21 -1.27 -7.29 -2.32
CA GLU A 21 -1.74 -8.27 -1.33
C GLU A 21 -2.04 -9.64 -1.96
N GLY A 22 -2.43 -9.66 -3.25
CA GLY A 22 -2.63 -10.90 -4.01
C GLY A 22 -1.41 -11.40 -4.79
N HIS A 23 -0.29 -10.68 -4.77
CA HIS A 23 0.86 -10.99 -5.63
C HIS A 23 1.78 -12.04 -5.00
N PRO A 24 2.16 -13.13 -5.70
CA PRO A 24 2.86 -14.29 -5.11
C PRO A 24 4.25 -13.96 -4.54
N SER A 25 4.93 -12.94 -5.05
CA SER A 25 6.24 -12.51 -4.55
C SER A 25 6.16 -11.61 -3.31
N ILE A 26 4.96 -11.20 -2.87
CA ILE A 26 4.76 -10.29 -1.74
C ILE A 26 4.37 -11.11 -0.51
N THR A 27 5.09 -10.92 0.59
CA THR A 27 4.83 -11.65 1.84
C THR A 27 3.85 -10.91 2.74
N ARG A 28 3.83 -9.56 2.65
CA ARG A 28 2.96 -8.72 3.49
C ARG A 28 2.77 -7.35 2.88
N VAL A 29 1.58 -6.80 3.03
CA VAL A 29 1.26 -5.39 2.69
C VAL A 29 0.81 -4.66 3.95
N TYR A 30 1.32 -3.45 4.12
CA TYR A 30 0.96 -2.51 5.18
C TYR A 30 0.28 -1.30 4.52
N TYR A 31 -1.05 -1.28 4.58
CA TYR A 31 -1.84 -0.14 4.12
C TYR A 31 -3.07 0.06 5.01
N PRO A 32 -3.29 1.23 5.63
CA PRO A 32 -4.43 1.48 6.52
C PRO A 32 -5.81 1.25 5.88
N GLY A 33 -5.91 1.23 4.55
CA GLY A 33 -7.15 0.94 3.83
C GLY A 33 -7.44 -0.55 3.56
N LEU A 34 -6.54 -1.46 3.93
CA LEU A 34 -6.77 -2.92 3.84
C LEU A 34 -7.27 -3.48 5.17
N ALA A 35 -8.23 -4.40 5.11
CA ALA A 35 -8.75 -5.10 6.29
C ALA A 35 -7.68 -5.94 7.03
N SER A 36 -6.62 -6.33 6.32
CA SER A 36 -5.45 -7.03 6.88
C SER A 36 -4.55 -6.13 7.74
N HIS A 37 -4.72 -4.80 7.69
CA HIS A 37 -3.92 -3.88 8.48
C HIS A 37 -4.30 -3.94 9.97
N PRO A 38 -3.34 -4.07 10.91
CA PRO A 38 -3.66 -4.28 12.33
C PRO A 38 -4.52 -3.16 12.94
N GLN A 39 -4.38 -1.93 12.44
CA GLN A 39 -5.16 -0.77 12.87
C GLN A 39 -6.26 -0.35 11.88
N TYR A 40 -6.74 -1.24 10.99
CA TYR A 40 -7.79 -0.92 10.00
C TYR A 40 -9.01 -0.23 10.63
N GLU A 41 -9.56 -0.83 11.69
CA GLU A 41 -10.72 -0.30 12.42
C GLU A 41 -10.46 1.06 13.08
N LEU A 42 -9.24 1.29 13.56
CA LEU A 42 -8.85 2.58 14.12
C LEU A 42 -8.74 3.64 13.01
N GLY A 43 -8.15 3.27 11.88
CA GLY A 43 -8.03 4.11 10.70
C GLY A 43 -9.40 4.56 10.18
N GLN A 44 -10.37 3.64 10.09
CA GLN A 44 -11.75 3.97 9.72
C GLN A 44 -12.41 4.99 10.65
N ARG A 45 -12.08 4.97 11.95
CA ARG A 45 -12.64 5.93 12.94
C ARG A 45 -11.95 7.29 12.92
N GLN A 46 -10.65 7.35 12.64
CA GLN A 46 -9.84 8.56 12.81
C GLN A 46 -9.51 9.29 11.50
N MET A 47 -9.58 8.60 10.36
CA MET A 47 -9.15 9.14 9.07
C MET A 47 -10.34 9.20 8.11
N SER A 48 -10.48 10.31 7.39
CA SER A 48 -11.49 10.40 6.32
C SER A 48 -11.14 9.51 5.11
N LEU A 49 -9.85 9.32 4.84
CA LEU A 49 -9.32 8.47 3.78
C LEU A 49 -7.96 7.86 4.21
N PRO A 50 -7.59 6.67 3.69
CA PRO A 50 -6.42 5.89 4.15
C PRO A 50 -5.04 6.43 3.73
N GLY A 51 -4.97 7.49 2.93
CA GLY A 51 -3.72 8.07 2.45
C GLY A 51 -3.13 7.37 1.23
N GLY A 52 -1.99 7.89 0.75
CA GLY A 52 -1.33 7.45 -0.49
C GLY A 52 -0.05 6.62 -0.30
N ILE A 53 0.34 6.32 0.94
CA ILE A 53 1.58 5.60 1.24
C ILE A 53 1.26 4.12 1.42
N ILE A 54 2.03 3.26 0.75
CA ILE A 54 1.96 1.80 0.86
C ILE A 54 3.36 1.31 1.22
N SER A 55 3.45 0.38 2.17
CA SER A 55 4.67 -0.37 2.44
C SER A 55 4.38 -1.85 2.28
N PHE A 56 5.36 -2.62 1.81
CA PHE A 56 5.19 -4.06 1.61
C PHE A 56 6.53 -4.78 1.72
N GLU A 57 6.46 -6.07 2.01
CA GLU A 57 7.60 -6.97 2.10
C GLU A 57 7.63 -7.90 0.87
N ILE A 58 8.82 -8.10 0.31
CA ILE A 58 9.04 -8.95 -0.85
C ILE A 58 9.84 -10.20 -0.47
N THR A 59 9.45 -11.34 -1.04
CA THR A 59 10.19 -12.59 -0.90
C THR A 59 11.59 -12.44 -1.51
N GLY A 60 12.62 -12.95 -0.81
CA GLY A 60 14.02 -12.85 -1.25
C GLY A 60 14.80 -11.68 -0.66
N GLY A 61 14.20 -10.93 0.29
CA GLY A 61 14.92 -9.97 1.13
C GLY A 61 15.51 -8.77 0.36
N LEU A 62 16.62 -8.23 0.88
CA LEU A 62 17.24 -6.99 0.40
C LEU A 62 17.54 -7.00 -1.11
N GLU A 63 18.12 -8.09 -1.62
CA GLU A 63 18.51 -8.18 -3.02
C GLU A 63 17.31 -8.21 -3.97
N ALA A 64 16.24 -8.91 -3.58
CA ALA A 64 14.98 -8.90 -4.33
C ALA A 64 14.33 -7.50 -4.31
N GLY A 65 14.32 -6.85 -3.14
CA GLY A 65 13.85 -5.47 -3.00
C GLY A 65 14.63 -4.50 -3.89
N ARG A 66 15.97 -4.58 -3.88
CA ARG A 66 16.84 -3.72 -4.70
C ARG A 66 16.59 -3.90 -6.19
N ARG A 67 16.47 -5.15 -6.67
CA ARG A 67 16.15 -5.42 -8.07
C ARG A 67 14.79 -4.87 -8.46
N MET A 68 13.78 -5.07 -7.62
CA MET A 68 12.43 -4.57 -7.88
C MET A 68 12.43 -3.05 -8.01
N ILE A 69 13.02 -2.33 -7.04
CA ILE A 69 13.12 -0.86 -7.06
C ILE A 69 13.82 -0.37 -8.33
N ASN A 70 14.92 -1.03 -8.73
CA ASN A 70 15.67 -0.65 -9.94
C ASN A 70 14.96 -1.00 -11.26
N SER A 71 13.89 -1.80 -11.23
CA SER A 71 13.13 -2.20 -12.43
C SER A 71 11.93 -1.29 -12.74
N VAL A 72 11.62 -0.35 -11.85
CA VAL A 72 10.53 0.61 -12.02
C VAL A 72 11.04 1.80 -12.84
N GLU A 73 10.35 2.14 -13.93
CA GLU A 73 10.63 3.27 -14.83
C GLU A 73 9.98 4.59 -14.38
#